data_AF-A0A954IB96-F1
#
_entry.id   AF-A0A954IB96-F1
#
_cell.length_a   1.000
_cell.length_b   1.000
_cell.length_c   1.000
_cell.angle_alpha   90.00
_cell.angle_beta   90.00
_cell.angle_gamma   90.00
#
_symmetry.space_group_name_H-M   'P 1'
#
loop_
_entity.id
_entity.type
_entity.pdbx_description
1 polymer ?
#
loop_
_entity_poly.entity_id
_entity_poly.type
_entity_poly.pdbx_seq_one_letter_code
_entity_poly.pdbx_strand_id
1 'polypeptide(L)'
;MTTEDGNCSNLFDQRRDALKQLSTPLPGSQPYLNRRPLNVPARFAGYSLLDFLCGWHPQVPREVWLQRIDDQQIVRAAPPGSANAERRRRSKGPRAISLESLTADCRVRAGECFEHLLPQTIEPDVNPLISFLYEDQNLVVVSKPAPLPIHPSGRFNRNTLQHLLELIYTPERLRFIHRLDANTSGVLLLGRNHAATQFLQARLQDHT
;
A
#
# COMPACT_ATOMS: atom_id res chain seq x y z
N MET A 1 15.38 32.33 24.15
CA MET A 1 14.87 32.21 22.77
C MET A 1 16.09 31.98 21.88
N THR A 2 16.32 30.74 21.41
CA THR A 2 17.19 30.33 20.26
C THR A 2 17.65 28.84 20.34
N THR A 3 16.79 27.90 20.74
CA THR A 3 17.14 26.45 20.73
C THR A 3 16.19 25.58 19.91
N GLU A 4 15.12 26.13 19.33
CA GLU A 4 14.16 25.35 18.54
C GLU A 4 14.58 25.22 17.06
N ASP A 5 15.17 26.27 16.48
CA ASP A 5 15.52 26.31 15.05
C ASP A 5 16.63 25.30 14.67
N GLY A 6 17.61 25.09 15.54
CA GLY A 6 18.72 24.16 15.30
C GLY A 6 18.31 22.69 15.33
N ASN A 7 17.25 22.35 16.07
CA ASN A 7 16.74 20.99 16.15
C ASN A 7 15.87 20.62 14.93
N CYS A 8 15.13 21.61 14.40
CA CYS A 8 14.23 21.42 13.26
C CYS A 8 15.00 21.23 11.94
N SER A 9 16.08 22.01 11.71
CA SER A 9 16.96 21.81 10.54
C SER A 9 17.56 20.40 10.53
N ASN A 10 18.05 19.94 11.69
CA ASN A 10 18.64 18.62 11.81
C ASN A 10 17.63 17.50 11.52
N LEU A 11 16.38 17.64 11.99
CA LEU A 11 15.32 16.67 11.71
C LEU A 11 15.00 16.56 10.21
N PHE A 12 14.78 17.67 9.51
CA PHE A 12 14.44 17.61 8.08
C PHE A 12 15.60 17.14 7.21
N ASP A 13 16.83 17.47 7.60
CA ASP A 13 18.02 16.93 6.96
C ASP A 13 18.09 15.41 7.11
N GLN A 14 17.85 14.88 8.32
CA GLN A 14 17.75 13.43 8.57
C GLN A 14 16.65 12.78 7.73
N ARG A 15 15.45 13.39 7.65
CA ARG A 15 14.33 12.87 6.86
C ARG A 15 14.67 12.83 5.37
N ARG A 16 15.31 13.88 4.86
CA ARG A 16 15.74 13.98 3.47
C ARG A 16 16.81 12.94 3.14
N ASP A 17 17.76 12.71 4.04
CA ASP A 17 18.82 11.72 3.82
C ASP A 17 18.26 10.29 3.91
N ALA A 18 17.35 10.02 4.84
CA ALA A 18 16.61 8.75 4.88
C ALA A 18 15.81 8.53 3.58
N LEU A 19 15.14 9.56 3.07
CA LEU A 19 14.41 9.49 1.80
C LEU A 19 15.35 9.17 0.63
N LYS A 20 16.50 9.84 0.53
CA LYS A 20 17.50 9.57 -0.51
C LYS A 20 18.01 8.12 -0.46
N GLN A 21 18.29 7.60 0.74
CA GLN A 21 18.72 6.22 0.93
C GLN A 21 17.63 5.22 0.50
N LEU A 22 16.37 5.50 0.84
CA LEU A 22 15.22 4.65 0.48
C LEU A 22 14.84 4.74 -0.99
N SER A 23 15.15 5.85 -1.68
CA SER A 23 14.77 6.09 -3.07
C SER A 23 15.88 5.83 -4.08
N THR A 24 17.03 5.29 -3.67
CA THR A 24 18.19 5.05 -4.54
C THR A 24 18.67 3.59 -4.43
N PRO A 25 18.10 2.66 -5.23
CA PRO A 25 16.98 2.86 -6.15
C PRO A 25 15.63 2.88 -5.42
N LEU A 26 14.59 3.33 -6.12
CA LEU A 26 13.23 3.33 -5.62
C LEU A 26 12.76 1.91 -5.23
N PRO A 27 11.98 1.74 -4.14
CA PRO A 27 11.62 0.40 -3.64
C PRO A 27 10.78 -0.44 -4.61
N GLY A 28 10.05 0.21 -5.51
CA GLY A 28 9.27 -0.43 -6.58
C GLY A 28 10.03 -0.58 -7.90
N SER A 29 11.14 0.15 -8.11
CA SER A 29 11.94 0.05 -9.34
C SER A 29 12.88 -1.14 -9.34
N GLN A 30 13.02 -1.84 -8.21
CA GLN A 30 13.66 -3.15 -8.13
C GLN A 30 12.62 -4.28 -8.20
N PRO A 31 12.93 -5.42 -8.84
CA PRO A 31 12.00 -6.54 -8.91
C PRO A 31 11.62 -7.03 -7.52
N TYR A 32 10.32 -7.19 -7.28
CA TYR A 32 9.82 -7.71 -6.02
C TYR A 32 8.60 -8.62 -6.20
N LEU A 33 8.30 -9.40 -5.17
CA LEU A 33 7.08 -10.19 -5.09
C LEU A 33 5.91 -9.30 -4.66
N ASN A 34 5.05 -8.92 -5.60
CA ASN A 34 3.81 -8.22 -5.29
C ASN A 34 2.74 -9.26 -4.90
N ARG A 35 2.01 -9.00 -3.81
CA ARG A 35 0.97 -9.89 -3.29
C ARG A 35 -0.36 -9.15 -3.31
N ARG A 36 -1.35 -9.72 -3.99
CA ARG A 36 -2.69 -9.15 -4.10
C ARG A 36 -3.71 -10.08 -3.46
N PRO A 37 -4.34 -9.67 -2.36
CA PRO A 37 -5.34 -10.52 -1.70
C PRO A 37 -6.61 -10.60 -2.54
N LEU A 38 -7.15 -11.81 -2.65
CA LEU A 38 -8.39 -12.16 -3.33
C LEU A 38 -9.34 -12.75 -2.29
N ASN A 39 -10.30 -11.95 -1.83
CA ASN A 39 -11.31 -12.42 -0.88
C ASN A 39 -12.50 -12.97 -1.65
N VAL A 40 -12.89 -14.21 -1.36
CA VAL A 40 -14.02 -14.90 -2.01
C VAL A 40 -15.33 -14.36 -1.46
N PRO A 41 -16.13 -13.63 -2.27
CA PRO A 41 -17.46 -13.19 -1.86
C PRO A 41 -18.44 -14.38 -1.79
N ALA A 42 -19.51 -14.23 -1.00
CA ALA A 42 -20.53 -15.27 -0.83
C ALA A 42 -21.12 -15.78 -2.16
N ARG A 43 -21.29 -14.90 -3.17
CA ARG A 43 -21.83 -15.27 -4.48
C ARG A 43 -20.98 -16.27 -5.28
N PHE A 44 -19.70 -16.45 -4.93
CA PHE A 44 -18.81 -17.40 -5.58
C PHE A 44 -18.60 -18.67 -4.74
N ALA A 45 -19.29 -18.82 -3.60
CA ALA A 45 -19.19 -20.02 -2.79
C ALA A 45 -19.61 -21.27 -3.59
N GLY A 46 -18.78 -22.32 -3.54
CA GLY A 46 -19.01 -23.57 -4.27
C GLY A 46 -18.61 -23.55 -5.75
N TYR A 47 -18.14 -22.41 -6.28
CA TYR A 47 -17.53 -22.36 -7.60
C TYR A 47 -16.15 -23.04 -7.58
N SER A 48 -15.66 -23.42 -8.76
CA SER A 48 -14.24 -23.75 -8.91
C SER A 48 -13.37 -22.50 -8.71
N LEU A 49 -12.12 -22.68 -8.31
CA LEU A 49 -11.15 -21.59 -8.18
C LEU A 49 -11.02 -20.81 -9.48
N LEU A 50 -10.96 -21.52 -10.61
CA LEU A 50 -10.87 -20.91 -11.93
C LEU A 50 -12.12 -20.08 -12.29
N ASP A 51 -13.31 -20.60 -12.03
CA ASP A 51 -14.55 -19.87 -12.35
C ASP A 51 -14.72 -18.66 -11.45
N PHE A 52 -14.31 -18.75 -10.18
CA PHE A 52 -14.21 -17.61 -9.28
C PHE A 52 -13.27 -16.54 -9.85
N LEU A 53 -12.05 -16.90 -10.25
CA LEU A 53 -11.07 -15.96 -10.79
C LEU A 53 -11.56 -15.29 -12.09
N CYS A 54 -12.15 -16.07 -13.00
CA CYS A 54 -12.71 -15.54 -14.24
C CYS A 54 -13.88 -14.59 -13.97
N GLY A 55 -14.77 -14.92 -13.03
CA GLY A 55 -15.90 -14.06 -12.67
C GLY A 55 -15.50 -12.82 -11.88
N TRP A 56 -14.43 -12.89 -11.08
CA TRP A 56 -13.92 -11.75 -10.31
C TRP A 56 -13.08 -10.79 -11.16
N HIS A 57 -12.39 -11.31 -12.18
CA HIS A 57 -11.56 -10.56 -13.12
C HIS A 57 -11.89 -10.93 -14.58
N PRO A 58 -13.05 -10.50 -15.09
CA PRO A 58 -13.54 -10.87 -16.42
C PRO A 58 -12.66 -10.36 -17.56
N GLN A 59 -11.85 -9.33 -17.32
CA GLN A 59 -10.91 -8.78 -18.29
C GLN A 59 -9.67 -9.67 -18.52
N VAL A 60 -9.44 -10.68 -17.68
CA VAL A 60 -8.31 -11.60 -17.83
C VAL A 60 -8.82 -12.92 -18.42
N PRO A 61 -8.29 -13.38 -19.57
CA PRO A 61 -8.72 -14.63 -20.19
C PRO A 61 -8.56 -15.84 -19.26
N ARG A 62 -9.46 -16.81 -19.41
CA ARG A 62 -9.46 -18.06 -18.61
C ARG A 62 -8.13 -18.79 -18.67
N GLU A 63 -7.52 -18.88 -19.85
CA GLU A 63 -6.23 -19.54 -20.09
C GLU A 63 -5.10 -18.91 -19.28
N VAL A 64 -5.12 -17.59 -19.11
CA VAL A 64 -4.13 -16.89 -18.29
C VAL A 64 -4.31 -17.25 -16.81
N TRP A 65 -5.54 -17.39 -16.33
CA TRP A 65 -5.77 -17.83 -14.95
C TRP A 65 -5.37 -19.29 -14.73
N LEU A 66 -5.63 -20.18 -15.69
CA LEU A 66 -5.16 -21.56 -15.65
C LEU A 66 -3.63 -21.60 -15.48
N GLN A 67 -2.90 -20.91 -16.37
CA GLN A 67 -1.45 -20.85 -16.29
C GLN A 67 -0.96 -20.32 -14.94
N ARG A 68 -1.60 -19.28 -14.39
CA ARG A 68 -1.24 -18.73 -13.06
C ARG A 68 -1.47 -19.72 -11.92
N ILE A 69 -2.50 -20.56 -12.00
CA ILE A 69 -2.73 -21.61 -11.00
C ILE A 69 -1.64 -22.66 -11.12
N ASP A 70 -1.32 -23.10 -12.34
CA ASP A 70 -0.28 -24.11 -12.61
C ASP A 70 1.12 -23.62 -12.19
N ASP A 71 1.42 -22.34 -12.42
CA ASP A 71 2.64 -21.65 -11.99
C ASP A 71 2.69 -21.39 -10.47
N GLN A 72 1.69 -21.83 -9.71
CA GLN A 72 1.55 -21.60 -8.26
C GLN A 72 1.53 -20.11 -7.87
N GLN A 73 1.04 -19.25 -8.78
CA GLN A 73 0.87 -17.82 -8.52
C GLN A 73 -0.41 -17.51 -7.75
N ILE A 74 -1.30 -18.48 -7.59
CA ILE A 74 -2.47 -18.38 -6.72
C ILE A 74 -2.26 -19.33 -5.54
N VAL A 75 -2.21 -18.78 -4.34
CA VAL A 75 -2.02 -19.56 -3.11
C VAL A 75 -3.10 -19.25 -2.09
N ARG A 76 -3.46 -20.23 -1.26
CA ARG A 76 -4.44 -20.01 -0.18
C ARG A 76 -3.79 -19.19 0.92
N ALA A 77 -4.43 -18.11 1.37
CA ALA A 77 -4.00 -17.43 2.57
C ALA A 77 -4.38 -18.29 3.78
N ALA A 78 -3.48 -18.40 4.76
CA ALA A 78 -3.75 -19.15 5.98
C ALA A 78 -5.00 -18.57 6.67
N PRO A 79 -5.94 -19.43 7.11
CA PRO A 79 -7.17 -18.97 7.74
C PRO A 79 -6.85 -18.12 8.99
N PRO A 80 -7.73 -17.15 9.31
CA PRO A 80 -7.61 -16.35 10.52
C PRO A 80 -7.90 -17.24 11.75
N GLY A 81 -6.93 -18.05 12.18
CA GLY A 81 -7.11 -19.02 13.27
C GLY A 81 -5.84 -19.57 13.91
N SER A 82 -4.65 -19.35 13.35
CA SER A 82 -3.39 -19.72 14.02
C SER A 82 -3.00 -18.67 15.07
N ALA A 83 -3.52 -18.80 16.30
CA ALA A 83 -3.15 -18.14 17.57
C ALA A 83 -2.92 -16.60 17.61
N ASN A 84 -3.06 -15.87 16.50
CA ASN A 84 -2.59 -14.49 16.34
C ASN A 84 -3.57 -13.61 15.52
N ALA A 85 -4.84 -14.03 15.42
CA ALA A 85 -5.85 -13.44 14.52
C ALA A 85 -6.33 -12.03 14.94
N GLU A 86 -6.47 -11.76 16.24
CA GLU A 86 -7.01 -10.47 16.72
C GLU A 86 -6.02 -9.32 16.54
N ARG A 87 -4.71 -9.59 16.67
CA ARG A 87 -3.64 -8.59 16.45
C ARG A 87 -3.45 -8.26 14.96
N ARG A 88 -3.85 -9.16 14.06
CA ARG A 88 -3.62 -9.07 12.60
C ARG A 88 -4.61 -8.21 11.84
N ARG A 89 -5.83 -7.97 12.35
CA ARG A 89 -6.81 -7.06 11.74
C ARG A 89 -6.28 -5.62 11.57
N ARG A 90 -5.27 -5.22 12.35
CA ARG A 90 -4.64 -3.88 12.30
C ARG A 90 -3.32 -3.81 11.50
N SER A 91 -2.71 -4.96 11.16
CA SER A 91 -1.46 -5.03 10.41
C SER A 91 -1.72 -5.28 8.93
N LYS A 92 -1.44 -4.29 8.06
CA LYS A 92 -1.37 -4.44 6.59
C LYS A 92 -0.14 -5.27 6.14
N GLY A 93 0.30 -6.24 6.95
CA GLY A 93 1.39 -7.13 6.60
C GLY A 93 0.91 -8.27 5.71
N PRO A 94 1.81 -8.91 4.93
CA PRO A 94 1.46 -10.06 4.11
C PRO A 94 0.88 -11.18 4.98
N ARG A 95 -0.20 -11.81 4.51
CA ARG A 95 -0.78 -12.98 5.19
C ARG A 95 0.20 -14.16 5.07
N ALA A 96 0.22 -15.01 6.09
CA ALA A 96 0.84 -16.33 5.95
C ALA A 96 0.13 -17.06 4.81
N ILE A 97 0.88 -17.77 3.97
CA ILE A 97 0.36 -18.51 2.82
C ILE A 97 0.50 -20.00 3.08
N SER A 98 -0.45 -20.79 2.58
CA SER A 98 -0.31 -22.25 2.52
C SER A 98 0.65 -22.61 1.39
N LEU A 99 1.41 -23.69 1.59
CA LEU A 99 2.27 -24.29 0.55
C LEU A 99 1.56 -25.43 -0.19
N GLU A 100 0.28 -25.68 0.12
CA GLU A 100 -0.54 -26.64 -0.61
C GLU A 100 -0.81 -26.15 -2.03
N SER A 101 -0.43 -26.97 -3.02
CA SER A 101 -0.75 -26.71 -4.42
C SER A 101 -2.27 -26.70 -4.64
N LEU A 102 -2.75 -25.69 -5.34
CA LEU A 102 -4.14 -25.56 -5.71
C LEU A 102 -4.35 -26.06 -7.14
N THR A 103 -5.52 -26.64 -7.38
CA THR A 103 -5.97 -27.02 -8.74
C THR A 103 -7.11 -26.11 -9.17
N ALA A 104 -7.30 -25.98 -10.49
CA ALA A 104 -8.31 -25.11 -11.08
C ALA A 104 -9.75 -25.45 -10.66
N ASP A 105 -10.03 -26.74 -10.41
CA ASP A 105 -11.32 -27.30 -10.03
C ASP A 105 -11.61 -27.21 -8.52
N CYS A 106 -10.60 -26.85 -7.71
CA CYS A 106 -10.72 -26.71 -6.26
C CYS A 106 -11.90 -25.80 -5.89
N ARG A 107 -12.75 -26.26 -4.97
CA ARG A 107 -13.95 -25.53 -4.57
C ARG A 107 -13.63 -24.42 -3.57
N VAL A 108 -14.04 -23.19 -3.88
CA VAL A 108 -13.83 -22.03 -3.01
C VAL A 108 -14.99 -21.84 -2.02
N ARG A 109 -14.69 -21.31 -0.83
CA ARG A 109 -15.70 -21.02 0.21
C ARG A 109 -15.86 -19.52 0.43
N ALA A 110 -17.07 -19.09 0.82
CA ALA A 110 -17.32 -17.70 1.18
C ALA A 110 -16.39 -17.25 2.33
N GLY A 111 -15.83 -16.04 2.21
CA GLY A 111 -14.92 -15.46 3.21
C GLY A 111 -13.51 -16.03 3.18
N GLU A 112 -13.25 -17.01 2.32
CA GLU A 112 -11.91 -17.50 2.06
C GLU A 112 -11.04 -16.41 1.40
N CYS A 113 -9.73 -16.45 1.66
CA CYS A 113 -8.78 -15.51 1.11
C CYS A 113 -7.67 -16.27 0.37
N PHE A 114 -7.40 -15.86 -0.86
CA PHE A 114 -6.25 -16.28 -1.65
C PHE A 114 -5.28 -15.10 -1.79
N GLU A 115 -4.02 -15.38 -2.08
CA GLU A 115 -3.03 -14.37 -2.47
C GLU A 115 -2.65 -14.65 -3.93
N HIS A 116 -2.78 -13.62 -4.78
CA HIS A 116 -2.23 -13.62 -6.12
C HIS A 116 -0.81 -13.05 -6.05
N LEU A 117 0.14 -13.94 -6.30
CA LEU A 117 1.58 -13.71 -6.30
C LEU A 117 2.01 -13.25 -7.68
N LEU A 118 2.50 -12.03 -7.76
CA LEU A 118 3.03 -11.42 -8.98
C LEU A 118 4.55 -11.28 -8.81
N PRO A 119 5.34 -12.31 -9.15
CA PRO A 119 6.79 -12.26 -9.04
C PRO A 119 7.36 -11.24 -10.04
N GLN A 120 8.57 -10.75 -9.75
CA GLN A 120 9.30 -9.84 -10.64
C GLN A 120 8.49 -8.58 -11.02
N THR A 121 7.63 -8.10 -10.11
CA THR A 121 6.94 -6.82 -10.33
C THR A 121 7.96 -5.70 -10.27
N ILE A 122 8.00 -4.89 -11.32
CA ILE A 122 8.81 -3.67 -11.41
C ILE A 122 7.87 -2.52 -11.71
N GLU A 123 7.97 -1.45 -10.92
CA GLU A 123 7.18 -0.25 -11.07
C GLU A 123 7.97 0.80 -11.88
N PRO A 124 7.28 1.64 -12.66
CA PRO A 124 7.93 2.77 -13.30
C PRO A 124 8.53 3.73 -12.27
N ASP A 125 9.55 4.44 -12.70
CA ASP A 125 10.16 5.49 -11.89
C ASP A 125 9.19 6.66 -11.64
N VAL A 126 9.39 7.28 -10.48
CA VAL A 126 8.67 8.47 -10.01
C VAL A 126 9.70 9.48 -9.50
N ASN A 127 9.29 10.72 -9.26
CA ASN A 127 10.14 11.70 -8.59
C ASN A 127 10.02 11.51 -7.06
N PRO A 128 11.08 11.07 -6.34
CA PRO A 128 11.01 10.87 -4.90
C PRO A 128 11.36 12.10 -4.08
N LEU A 129 11.65 13.26 -4.68
CA LEU A 129 12.16 14.45 -3.99
C LEU A 129 11.07 15.17 -3.18
N ILE A 130 10.61 14.53 -2.11
CA ILE A 130 9.65 15.07 -1.14
C ILE A 130 10.39 16.06 -0.23
N SER A 131 9.85 17.28 -0.12
CA SER A 131 10.36 18.27 0.84
C SER A 131 9.52 18.25 2.11
N PHE A 132 10.15 18.10 3.26
CA PHE A 132 9.50 18.24 4.57
C PHE A 132 9.47 19.72 4.94
N LEU A 133 8.27 20.25 5.21
CA LEU A 133 8.05 21.68 5.44
C LEU A 133 7.76 21.99 6.90
N TYR A 134 7.03 21.10 7.58
CA TYR A 134 6.61 21.28 8.97
C TYR A 134 6.30 19.94 9.62
N GLU A 135 6.59 19.81 10.92
CA GLU A 135 6.32 18.62 11.72
C GLU A 135 6.08 19.02 13.17
N ASP A 136 4.95 18.63 13.74
CA ASP A 136 4.64 18.77 15.17
C ASP A 136 3.99 17.49 15.73
N GLN A 137 3.37 17.56 16.91
CA GLN A 137 2.71 16.42 17.54
C GLN A 137 1.42 15.98 16.82
N ASN A 138 0.86 16.81 15.95
CA ASN A 138 -0.45 16.62 15.31
C ASN A 138 -0.37 16.39 13.80
N LEU A 139 0.61 16.99 13.13
CA LEU A 139 0.68 17.16 11.69
C LEU A 139 2.10 16.98 11.17
N VAL A 140 2.19 16.49 9.94
CA VAL A 140 3.34 16.60 9.05
C VAL A 140 2.88 17.31 7.79
N VAL A 141 3.66 18.28 7.31
CA VAL A 141 3.42 18.99 6.06
C VAL A 141 4.57 18.71 5.12
N VAL A 142 4.25 18.25 3.92
CA VAL A 142 5.23 17.96 2.88
C VAL A 142 4.89 18.68 1.58
N SER A 143 5.90 19.04 0.80
CA SER A 143 5.73 19.38 -0.61
C SER A 143 5.97 18.12 -1.43
N LYS A 144 4.93 17.65 -2.11
CA LYS A 144 4.99 16.50 -3.01
C LYS A 144 5.47 16.96 -4.39
N PRO A 145 6.48 16.31 -4.98
CA PRO A 145 6.85 16.54 -6.37
C PRO A 145 5.86 15.87 -7.35
N ALA A 146 5.99 16.19 -8.63
CA ALA A 146 5.38 15.44 -9.72
C ALA A 146 6.51 14.86 -10.63
N PRO A 147 6.31 13.68 -11.23
CA PRO A 147 5.21 12.73 -11.00
C PRO A 147 5.44 11.90 -9.72
N LEU A 148 4.44 11.82 -8.84
CA LEU A 148 4.46 10.94 -7.66
C LEU A 148 3.02 10.59 -7.23
N PRO A 149 2.56 9.34 -7.40
CA PRO A 149 1.24 8.90 -6.93
C PRO A 149 1.13 8.95 -5.41
N ILE A 150 -0.04 9.33 -4.89
CA ILE A 150 -0.29 9.38 -3.44
C ILE A 150 -0.38 7.97 -2.85
N HIS A 151 -1.29 7.17 -3.42
CA HIS A 151 -1.67 5.84 -2.93
C HIS A 151 -1.34 4.76 -3.96
N PRO A 152 -1.20 3.48 -3.53
CA PRO A 152 -1.14 2.35 -4.43
C PRO A 152 -2.28 2.38 -5.45
N SER A 153 -1.95 2.41 -6.72
CA SER A 153 -2.92 2.47 -7.82
C SER A 153 -2.29 1.97 -9.12
N GLY A 154 -3.04 1.12 -9.84
CA GLY A 154 -2.60 0.55 -11.12
C GLY A 154 -1.26 -0.19 -11.01
N ARG A 155 -0.23 0.36 -11.66
CA ARG A 155 1.13 -0.16 -11.70
C ARG A 155 2.03 0.30 -10.55
N PHE A 156 1.55 1.21 -9.70
CA PHE A 156 2.30 1.76 -8.57
C PHE A 156 1.78 1.18 -7.25
N ASN A 157 2.65 0.59 -6.45
CA ASN A 157 2.35 0.04 -5.12
C ASN A 157 3.37 0.54 -4.10
N ARG A 158 4.66 0.45 -4.43
CA ARG A 158 5.79 0.89 -3.60
C ARG A 158 6.33 2.26 -4.01
N ASN A 159 6.26 2.63 -5.29
CA ASN A 159 6.66 3.95 -5.78
C ASN A 159 5.53 4.97 -5.58
N THR A 160 5.13 5.17 -4.33
CA THR A 160 4.04 6.06 -3.92
C THR A 160 4.45 6.89 -2.72
N LEU A 161 3.89 8.10 -2.59
CA LEU A 161 4.12 8.97 -1.43
C LEU A 161 3.76 8.24 -0.13
N GLN A 162 2.63 7.53 -0.10
CA GLN A 162 2.22 6.75 1.08
C GLN A 162 3.28 5.73 1.49
N HIS A 163 3.80 4.92 0.55
CA HIS A 163 4.77 3.89 0.89
C HIS A 163 6.10 4.48 1.37
N LEU A 164 6.60 5.53 0.70
CA LEU A 164 7.84 6.20 1.10
C LEU A 164 7.71 6.81 2.51
N LEU A 165 6.59 7.45 2.82
CA LEU A 165 6.34 8.00 4.15
C LEU A 165 6.14 6.90 5.21
N GLU A 166 5.50 5.77 4.87
CA GLU A 166 5.38 4.62 5.79
C GLU A 166 6.76 4.06 6.18
N LEU A 167 7.74 4.06 5.28
CA LEU A 167 9.12 3.65 5.56
C LEU A 167 9.85 4.66 6.45
N ILE A 168 9.64 5.96 6.22
CA ILE A 168 10.30 7.05 6.96
C ILE A 168 9.73 7.20 8.38
N TYR A 169 8.42 7.06 8.55
CA TYR A 169 7.73 7.32 9.82
C TYR A 169 7.42 6.06 10.63
N THR A 170 7.78 4.86 10.15
CA THR A 170 7.53 3.61 10.89
C THR A 170 8.05 3.68 12.34
N PRO A 171 7.27 3.20 13.33
CA PRO A 171 5.98 2.51 13.23
C PRO A 171 4.74 3.44 13.21
N GLU A 172 4.94 4.76 13.22
CA GLU A 172 3.85 5.73 13.13
C GLU A 172 3.15 5.65 11.78
N ARG A 173 1.83 5.90 11.78
CA ARG A 173 1.02 5.93 10.56
C ARG A 173 0.41 7.29 10.37
N LEU A 174 0.97 8.03 9.42
CA LEU A 174 0.42 9.28 8.95
C LEU A 174 -0.87 9.05 8.15
N ARG A 175 -1.82 10.00 8.27
CA ARG A 175 -3.11 9.97 7.60
C ARG A 175 -3.21 11.14 6.63
N PHE A 176 -3.42 10.84 5.35
CA PHE A 176 -3.64 11.87 4.34
C PHE A 176 -4.93 12.63 4.62
N ILE A 177 -4.82 13.94 4.78
CA ILE A 177 -5.98 14.82 5.02
C ILE A 177 -6.68 15.11 3.69
N HIS A 178 -5.91 15.34 2.63
CA HIS A 178 -6.41 15.51 1.27
C HIS A 178 -5.47 14.80 0.28
N ARG A 179 -5.84 14.79 -1.00
CA ARG A 179 -5.05 14.17 -2.07
C ARG A 179 -4.70 15.18 -3.15
N LEU A 180 -3.57 14.96 -3.80
CA LEU A 180 -3.19 15.58 -5.07
C LEU A 180 -3.11 14.48 -6.13
N ASP A 181 -3.30 14.83 -7.40
CA ASP A 181 -3.08 13.88 -8.47
C ASP A 181 -1.60 13.56 -8.65
N ALA A 182 -1.31 12.43 -9.30
CA ALA A 182 0.05 11.94 -9.47
C ALA A 182 0.96 12.98 -10.15
N ASN A 183 0.43 13.69 -11.14
CA ASN A 183 1.14 14.70 -11.92
C ASN A 183 1.00 16.13 -11.37
N THR A 184 0.45 16.29 -10.17
CA THR A 184 0.31 17.59 -9.50
C THR A 184 1.35 17.70 -8.39
N SER A 185 2.17 18.75 -8.41
CA SER A 185 3.04 19.11 -7.29
C SER A 185 2.30 20.02 -6.32
N GLY A 186 2.72 20.03 -5.06
CA GLY A 186 2.15 20.94 -4.07
C GLY A 186 2.21 20.45 -2.64
N VAL A 187 1.68 21.27 -1.75
CA VAL A 187 1.68 21.01 -0.31
C VAL A 187 0.61 19.97 0.04
N LEU A 188 0.97 19.03 0.92
CA LEU A 188 0.08 18.03 1.49
C LEU A 188 0.17 18.05 3.01
N LEU A 189 -1.00 18.01 3.63
CA LEU A 189 -1.17 17.89 5.06
C LEU A 189 -1.42 16.42 5.44
N LEU A 190 -0.67 15.93 6.42
CA LEU A 190 -0.71 14.56 6.93
C LEU A 190 -0.95 14.60 8.44
N GLY A 191 -2.06 14.05 8.92
CA GLY A 191 -2.34 13.98 10.35
C GLY A 191 -1.64 12.80 11.02
N ARG A 192 -1.08 13.04 12.21
CA ARG A 192 -0.48 12.02 13.08
C ARG A 192 -1.50 11.33 13.97
N ASN A 193 -2.52 12.08 14.40
CA ASN A 193 -3.60 11.59 15.24
C ASN A 193 -4.97 11.80 14.60
N HIS A 194 -5.94 11.00 15.04
CA HIS A 194 -7.28 10.96 14.45
C HIS A 194 -8.03 12.29 14.60
N ALA A 195 -7.87 12.95 15.74
CA ALA A 195 -8.55 14.22 16.04
C ALA A 195 -8.10 15.34 15.07
N ALA A 196 -6.79 15.52 14.90
CA ALA A 196 -6.24 16.50 13.96
C ALA A 196 -6.64 16.22 12.51
N THR A 197 -6.62 14.94 12.09
CA THR A 197 -7.05 14.54 10.74
C THR A 197 -8.52 14.92 10.51
N GLN A 198 -9.43 14.55 11.42
CA GLN A 198 -10.86 14.84 11.25
C GLN A 198 -11.14 16.35 11.24
N PHE A 199 -10.50 17.10 12.15
CA PHE A 199 -10.66 18.55 12.22
C PHE A 199 -10.26 19.23 10.91
N LEU A 200 -9.09 18.90 10.35
CA LEU A 200 -8.59 19.52 9.12
C LEU A 200 -9.33 19.04 7.87
N GLN A 201 -9.77 17.78 7.83
CA GLN A 201 -10.60 17.26 6.74
C GLN A 201 -11.92 18.01 6.63
N ALA A 202 -12.60 18.25 7.75
CA ALA A 202 -13.85 19.02 7.76
C ALA A 202 -13.63 20.45 7.23
N ARG A 203 -12.58 21.13 7.70
CA ARG A 203 -12.28 22.52 7.28
C ARG A 203 -11.94 22.67 5.81
N LEU A 204 -11.28 21.67 5.21
CA LEU A 204 -10.97 21.70 3.78
C LEU A 204 -12.21 21.44 2.92
N GLN A 205 -13.19 20.70 3.43
CA GLN A 205 -14.47 20.48 2.72
C GLN A 205 -15.35 21.72 2.77
N ASP A 206 -15.39 22.42 3.91
CA ASP A 206 -16.23 23.61 4.11
C ASP A 206 -15.81 24.84 3.27
N HIS A 207 -14.62 24.81 2.67
CA HIS A 207 -14.06 25.91 1.87
C HIS A 207 -13.79 25.54 0.40
N THR A 208 -14.54 24.57 -0.13
CA THR A 208 -14.61 24.26 -1.58
C THR A 208 -16.01 24.55 -2.10
#